data_AF-A0AAN6SWA1-F1
#
_entry.id   AF-A0AAN6SWA1-F1
#
_cell.length_a   1.000
_cell.length_b   1.000
_cell.length_c   1.000
_cell.angle_alpha   90.00
_cell.angle_beta   90.00
_cell.angle_gamma   90.00
#
_symmetry.space_group_name_H-M   'P 1'
#
loop_
_entity.id
_entity.type
_entity.pdbx_description
1 polymer ?
#
loop_
_entity_poly.entity_id
_entity_poly.type
_entity_poly.pdbx_seq_one_letter_code
_entity_poly.pdbx_strand_id
1 'polypeptide(L)'
;MGGGPEVQLGRQIGGRDPIVLTSLTRRTFTNGRLDDSLANVANAAKAAARAAGATMLDLNAVSKKYVQAIGQSNADRSNLSRGDRTHFIPHGTQVFGRMVADLIVGWRSSLSNCIRPDAAMSRKIAQGVYA
;
A
#
# COMPACT_ATOMS: atom_id res chain seq x y z
N MET A 1 -13.79 -15.99 0.18
CA MET A 1 -14.15 -14.75 0.90
C MET A 1 -12.87 -13.99 1.20
N GLY A 2 -12.36 -13.17 0.25
CA GLY A 2 -11.14 -12.39 0.44
C GLY A 2 -11.50 -10.92 0.44
N GLY A 3 -11.49 -10.29 1.62
CA GLY A 3 -11.87 -8.89 1.80
C GLY A 3 -11.08 -7.97 0.87
N GLY A 4 -11.79 -7.01 0.26
CA GLY A 4 -11.15 -5.88 -0.40
C GLY A 4 -10.30 -5.07 0.58
N PRO A 5 -9.52 -4.09 0.10
CA PRO A 5 -8.74 -3.22 0.99
C PRO A 5 -9.64 -2.62 2.06
N GLU A 6 -9.28 -2.80 3.32
CA GLU A 6 -10.03 -2.28 4.46
C GLU A 6 -9.86 -0.76 4.48
N VAL A 7 -10.95 -0.03 4.29
CA VAL A 7 -11.03 1.43 4.47
C VAL A 7 -11.88 1.67 5.70
N GLN A 8 -11.32 2.38 6.68
CA GLN A 8 -12.10 2.92 7.78
C GLN A 8 -12.36 4.39 7.51
N LEU A 9 -13.63 4.82 7.56
CA LEU A 9 -13.98 6.22 7.39
C LEU A 9 -13.87 6.98 8.72
N GLY A 10 -13.28 8.17 8.67
CA GLY A 10 -13.13 9.07 9.82
C GLY A 10 -13.95 10.35 9.70
N ARG A 11 -13.91 11.17 10.76
CA ARG A 11 -14.52 12.51 10.84
C ARG A 11 -13.52 13.60 10.45
N GLN A 12 -14.03 14.77 10.09
CA GLN A 12 -13.22 15.94 9.80
C GLN A 12 -12.59 16.56 11.06
N ILE A 13 -11.39 17.14 10.88
CA ILE A 13 -10.70 17.97 11.87
C ILE A 13 -10.40 19.31 11.23
N GLY A 14 -10.99 20.41 11.73
CA GLY A 14 -10.80 21.75 11.18
C GLY A 14 -11.15 21.86 9.69
N GLY A 15 -12.24 21.19 9.27
CA GLY A 15 -12.70 21.15 7.87
C GLY A 15 -11.83 20.32 6.92
N ARG A 16 -10.87 19.55 7.43
CA ARG A 16 -10.01 18.64 6.65
C ARG A 16 -10.32 17.19 7.01
N ASP A 17 -10.19 16.29 6.04
CA ASP A 17 -10.30 14.85 6.25
C ASP A 17 -8.91 14.27 6.58
N PRO A 18 -8.53 14.03 7.85
CA PRO A 18 -7.26 13.40 8.17
C PRO A 18 -7.24 11.95 7.69
N ILE A 19 -6.10 11.53 7.16
CA ILE A 19 -5.88 10.15 6.72
C ILE A 19 -4.66 9.60 7.43
N VAL A 20 -4.80 8.41 7.99
CA VAL A 20 -3.69 7.55 8.37
C VAL A 20 -3.48 6.53 7.26
N LEU A 21 -2.25 6.43 6.77
CA LEU A 21 -1.84 5.43 5.80
C LEU A 21 -0.90 4.46 6.52
N THR A 22 -1.19 3.16 6.50
CA THR A 22 -0.25 2.18 7.08
C THR A 22 1.07 2.16 6.31
N SER A 23 2.16 1.71 6.94
CA SER A 23 3.40 1.45 6.21
C SER A 23 3.20 0.33 5.18
N LEU A 24 3.82 0.44 4.01
CA LEU A 24 3.90 -0.67 3.08
C LEU A 24 4.66 -1.87 3.67
N THR A 25 4.49 -3.05 3.06
CA THR A 25 5.26 -4.25 3.41
C THR A 25 6.75 -4.14 3.07
N ARG A 26 7.59 -4.82 3.86
CA ARG A 26 8.94 -5.19 3.40
C ARG A 26 8.84 -6.35 2.41
N ARG A 27 9.88 -6.53 1.59
CA ARG A 27 9.95 -7.54 0.52
C ARG A 27 10.79 -8.76 0.90
N THR A 28 10.76 -9.15 2.18
CA THR A 28 11.50 -10.31 2.68
C THR A 28 10.62 -11.55 2.62
N PHE A 29 11.20 -12.66 2.17
CA PHE A 29 10.48 -13.93 2.04
C PHE A 29 11.23 -15.02 2.81
N THR A 30 10.45 -15.87 3.47
CA THR A 30 10.91 -17.11 4.07
C THR A 30 10.13 -18.27 3.44
N ASN A 31 10.82 -19.21 2.80
CA ASN A 31 10.22 -20.39 2.16
C ASN A 31 9.07 -20.04 1.18
N GLY A 32 9.24 -19.00 0.37
CA GLY A 32 8.25 -18.54 -0.63
C GLY A 32 7.06 -17.77 -0.05
N ARG A 33 7.01 -17.57 1.27
CA ARG A 33 5.99 -16.73 1.93
C ARG A 33 6.59 -15.39 2.31
N LEU A 34 5.84 -14.32 2.08
CA LEU A 34 6.20 -12.98 2.47
C LEU A 34 6.16 -12.84 4.00
N ASP A 35 7.24 -12.35 4.59
CA ASP A 35 7.30 -12.12 6.03
C ASP A 35 6.53 -10.84 6.40
N ASP A 36 5.62 -10.94 7.37
CA ASP A 36 4.83 -9.80 7.85
C ASP A 36 5.55 -9.03 8.96
N SER A 37 6.79 -8.61 8.69
CA SER A 37 7.69 -8.03 9.71
C SER A 37 7.24 -6.66 10.24
N LEU A 38 6.23 -6.04 9.63
CA LEU A 38 5.69 -4.73 10.01
C LEU A 38 4.26 -4.81 10.54
N ALA A 39 3.75 -6.03 10.84
CA ALA A 39 2.40 -6.22 11.35
C ALA A 39 2.14 -5.40 12.63
N ASN A 40 3.10 -5.35 13.55
CA ASN A 40 2.97 -4.60 14.81
C ASN A 40 2.75 -3.09 14.57
N VAL A 41 3.55 -2.47 13.71
CA VAL A 41 3.44 -1.03 13.41
C VAL A 41 2.24 -0.72 12.53
N ALA A 42 1.88 -1.60 11.59
CA ALA A 42 0.67 -1.46 10.79
C ALA A 42 -0.59 -1.52 11.69
N ASN A 43 -0.63 -2.47 12.62
CA ASN A 43 -1.73 -2.59 13.59
C ASN A 43 -1.78 -1.41 14.56
N ALA A 44 -0.62 -0.90 15.01
CA ALA A 44 -0.56 0.31 15.82
C ALA A 44 -1.10 1.54 15.06
N ALA A 45 -0.75 1.70 13.78
CA ALA A 45 -1.29 2.78 12.94
C ALA A 45 -2.82 2.67 12.76
N LYS A 46 -3.33 1.46 12.53
CA LYS A 46 -4.79 1.21 12.49
C LYS A 46 -5.47 1.56 13.81
N ALA A 47 -4.88 1.17 14.94
CA ALA A 47 -5.41 1.50 16.27
C ALA A 47 -5.39 3.01 16.52
N ALA A 48 -4.32 3.71 16.14
CA ALA A 48 -4.22 5.16 16.25
C ALA A 48 -5.28 5.87 15.38
N ALA A 49 -5.51 5.41 14.15
CA ALA A 49 -6.56 5.94 13.28
C ALA A 49 -7.95 5.81 13.93
N ARG A 50 -8.24 4.64 14.50
CA ARG A 50 -9.48 4.39 15.27
C ARG A 50 -9.63 5.34 16.45
N ALA A 51 -8.58 5.46 17.27
CA ALA A 51 -8.60 6.33 18.44
C ALA A 51 -8.76 7.82 18.08
N ALA A 52 -8.14 8.26 16.98
CA ALA A 52 -8.26 9.63 16.49
C ALA A 52 -9.59 9.91 15.76
N GLY A 53 -10.32 8.87 15.35
CA GLY A 53 -11.46 8.98 14.44
C GLY A 53 -11.05 9.43 13.04
N ALA A 54 -9.84 9.10 12.60
CA ALA A 54 -9.31 9.45 11.28
C ALA A 54 -9.64 8.37 10.25
N THR A 55 -9.71 8.77 8.97
CA THR A 55 -9.81 7.81 7.88
C THR A 55 -8.54 6.97 7.83
N MET A 56 -8.66 5.68 7.53
CA MET A 56 -7.53 4.77 7.42
C MET A 56 -7.48 4.15 6.01
N LEU A 57 -6.32 4.22 5.35
CA LEU A 57 -6.00 3.51 4.11
C LEU A 57 -4.93 2.43 4.32
N ASP A 58 -5.25 1.16 4.04
CA ASP A 58 -4.38 0.02 4.38
C ASP A 58 -3.39 -0.36 3.28
N LEU A 59 -2.35 0.47 3.13
CA LEU A 59 -1.25 0.19 2.20
C LEU A 59 -0.51 -1.11 2.55
N ASN A 60 -0.38 -1.47 3.83
CA ASN A 60 0.27 -2.70 4.25
C ASN A 60 -0.42 -3.93 3.65
N ALA A 61 -1.74 -4.03 3.77
CA ALA A 61 -2.50 -5.16 3.22
C ALA A 61 -2.41 -5.21 1.69
N VAL A 62 -2.60 -4.08 0.99
CA VAL A 62 -2.53 -4.02 -0.47
C VAL A 62 -1.15 -4.40 -0.99
N SER A 63 -0.10 -3.81 -0.38
CA SER A 63 1.28 -4.09 -0.76
C SER A 63 1.70 -5.53 -0.45
N LYS A 64 1.27 -6.12 0.66
CA LYS A 64 1.51 -7.55 0.96
C LYS A 64 0.91 -8.45 -0.11
N LYS A 65 -0.35 -8.21 -0.47
CA LYS A 65 -1.04 -9.00 -1.51
C LYS A 65 -0.28 -8.94 -2.84
N TYR A 66 0.11 -7.74 -3.26
CA TYR A 66 0.87 -7.56 -4.50
C TYR A 66 2.24 -8.24 -4.43
N VAL A 67 3.04 -7.95 -3.39
CA VAL A 67 4.40 -8.48 -3.24
C VAL A 67 4.39 -10.01 -3.16
N GLN A 68 3.46 -10.60 -2.40
CA GLN A 68 3.29 -12.05 -2.33
C GLN A 68 2.96 -12.67 -3.70
N ALA A 69 2.14 -11.98 -4.51
CA ALA A 69 1.74 -12.48 -5.83
C ALA A 69 2.89 -12.42 -6.85
N ILE A 70 3.67 -11.34 -6.88
CA ILE A 70 4.79 -11.22 -7.84
C ILE A 70 6.01 -12.08 -7.45
N GLY A 71 6.12 -12.47 -6.19
CA GLY A 71 7.21 -13.28 -5.65
C GLY A 71 8.52 -12.50 -5.43
N GLN A 72 9.46 -13.13 -4.70
CA GLN A 72 10.70 -12.50 -4.26
C GLN A 72 11.57 -11.98 -5.41
N SER A 73 11.72 -12.75 -6.48
CA SER A 73 12.57 -12.36 -7.62
C SER A 73 12.11 -11.04 -8.25
N ASN A 74 10.80 -10.90 -8.51
CA ASN A 74 10.26 -9.65 -9.03
C ASN A 74 10.26 -8.53 -7.99
N ALA A 75 9.99 -8.85 -6.72
CA ALA A 75 10.01 -7.85 -5.65
C ALA A 75 11.42 -7.24 -5.47
N ASP A 76 12.47 -8.06 -5.53
CA ASP A 76 13.86 -7.62 -5.36
C ASP A 76 14.33 -6.72 -6.53
N ARG A 77 13.68 -6.73 -7.70
CA ARG A 77 13.96 -5.79 -8.82
C ARG A 77 13.67 -4.33 -8.48
N SER A 78 12.91 -4.08 -7.39
CA SER A 78 12.61 -2.73 -6.93
C SER A 78 13.60 -2.19 -5.90
N ASN A 79 14.53 -3.01 -5.41
CA ASN A 79 15.45 -2.63 -4.34
C ASN A 79 16.52 -1.64 -4.83
N LEU A 80 16.81 -0.61 -4.03
CA LEU A 80 17.83 0.39 -4.36
C LEU A 80 19.23 -0.23 -4.55
N SER A 81 19.54 -1.26 -3.77
CA SER A 81 20.77 -2.04 -3.87
C SER A 81 20.50 -3.50 -3.50
N ARG A 82 21.43 -4.41 -3.83
CA ARG A 82 21.26 -5.85 -3.55
C ARG A 82 21.07 -6.07 -2.05
N GLY A 83 19.94 -6.67 -1.68
CA GLY A 83 19.59 -6.95 -0.28
C GLY A 83 18.90 -5.80 0.46
N ASP A 84 18.84 -4.59 -0.12
CA ASP A 84 18.10 -3.47 0.46
C ASP A 84 16.60 -3.59 0.19
N ARG A 85 15.90 -4.22 1.13
CA ARG A 85 14.45 -4.42 1.08
C ARG A 85 13.66 -3.29 1.74
N THR A 86 14.30 -2.14 1.96
CA THR A 86 13.68 -0.94 2.56
C THR A 86 13.56 0.18 1.55
N HIS A 87 14.62 0.47 0.80
CA HIS A 87 14.63 1.57 -0.17
C HIS A 87 14.36 1.09 -1.60
N PHE A 88 13.80 1.99 -2.41
CA PHE A 88 13.39 1.71 -3.78
C PHE A 88 14.27 2.39 -4.82
N ILE A 89 14.41 1.75 -5.98
CA ILE A 89 14.71 2.46 -7.23
C ILE A 89 13.47 3.25 -7.70
N PRO A 90 13.62 4.22 -8.62
CA PRO A 90 12.49 5.06 -9.08
C PRO A 90 11.25 4.27 -9.54
N HIS A 91 11.44 3.15 -10.24
CA HIS A 91 10.33 2.29 -10.66
C HIS A 91 9.54 1.72 -9.46
N GLY A 92 10.23 1.27 -8.41
CA GLY A 92 9.57 0.82 -7.18
C GLY A 92 8.73 1.93 -6.56
N THR A 93 9.26 3.16 -6.50
CA THR A 93 8.51 4.33 -6.02
C THR A 93 7.23 4.57 -6.82
N GLN A 94 7.25 4.38 -8.14
CA GLN A 94 6.05 4.52 -8.98
C GLN A 94 4.99 3.45 -8.66
N VAL A 95 5.40 2.18 -8.56
CA VAL A 95 4.49 1.05 -8.28
C VAL A 95 3.79 1.21 -6.93
N PHE A 96 4.54 1.47 -5.86
CA PHE A 96 3.94 1.66 -4.53
C PHE A 96 3.21 2.99 -4.41
N GLY A 97 3.67 4.04 -5.09
CA GLY A 97 2.96 5.33 -5.19
C GLY A 97 1.60 5.19 -5.89
N ARG A 98 1.51 4.34 -6.92
CA ARG A 98 0.24 4.02 -7.59
C ARG A 98 -0.74 3.32 -6.66
N MET A 99 -0.28 2.41 -5.79
CA MET A 99 -1.15 1.79 -4.77
C MET A 99 -1.74 2.83 -3.81
N VAL A 100 -0.94 3.79 -3.36
CA VAL A 100 -1.42 4.90 -2.51
C VAL A 100 -2.46 5.72 -3.25
N ALA A 101 -2.19 6.07 -4.50
CA ALA A 101 -3.11 6.84 -5.32
C ALA A 101 -4.42 6.08 -5.60
N ASP A 102 -4.38 4.76 -5.80
CA ASP A 102 -5.58 3.91 -5.97
C ASP A 102 -6.40 3.83 -4.68
N LEU A 103 -5.75 3.73 -3.51
CA LEU A 103 -6.42 3.80 -2.21
C LEU A 103 -7.11 5.15 -1.99
N ILE A 104 -6.43 6.25 -2.33
CA ILE A 104 -6.99 7.61 -2.20
C ILE A 104 -8.21 7.79 -3.12
N VAL A 105 -8.11 7.39 -4.39
CA VAL A 105 -9.23 7.51 -5.34
C VAL A 105 -10.37 6.57 -4.96
N GLY A 106 -10.08 5.36 -4.47
CA GLY A 106 -11.09 4.43 -3.99
C GLY A 106 -11.86 4.96 -2.77
N TRP A 107 -11.18 5.69 -1.88
CA TRP A 107 -11.83 6.38 -0.75
C TRP A 107 -12.60 7.63 -1.17
N ARG A 108 -12.00 8.50 -1.99
CA ARG A 108 -12.59 9.77 -2.42
C ARG A 108 -12.36 10.00 -3.90
N SER A 109 -13.30 9.52 -4.71
CA SER A 109 -13.22 9.53 -6.18
C SER A 109 -13.02 10.91 -6.79
N SER A 110 -13.49 11.97 -6.13
CA SER A 110 -13.28 13.36 -6.58
C SER A 110 -11.82 13.81 -6.57
N LEU A 111 -10.94 13.13 -5.83
CA LEU A 111 -9.50 13.39 -5.85
C LEU A 111 -8.79 12.83 -7.08
N SER A 112 -9.49 12.09 -7.94
CA SER A 112 -8.94 11.61 -9.22
C SER A 112 -8.44 12.75 -10.12
N ASN A 113 -9.07 13.93 -10.06
CA ASN A 113 -8.65 15.11 -10.81
C ASN A 113 -7.27 15.66 -10.36
N CYS A 114 -6.79 15.28 -9.17
CA CYS A 114 -5.50 15.69 -8.63
C CYS A 114 -4.39 14.64 -8.85
N ILE A 115 -4.73 13.50 -9.45
CA ILE A 115 -3.84 12.34 -9.57
C ILE A 115 -3.71 12.00 -11.05
N ARG A 116 -2.46 11.98 -11.56
CA ARG A 116 -2.21 11.49 -12.92
C ARG A 116 -2.69 10.04 -13.03
N PRO A 117 -3.58 9.72 -14.00
CA PRO A 117 -4.07 8.35 -14.16
C PRO A 117 -2.99 7.42 -14.70
N ASP A 118 -3.00 6.17 -14.24
CA ASP A 118 -2.21 5.07 -14.80
C ASP A 118 -2.96 3.74 -14.64
N ALA A 119 -4.02 3.60 -15.45
CA ALA A 119 -4.88 2.42 -15.40
C ALA A 119 -4.14 1.13 -15.79
N ALA A 120 -3.06 1.21 -16.56
CA ALA A 120 -2.27 0.05 -16.93
C ALA A 120 -1.51 -0.49 -15.70
N MET A 121 -0.84 0.38 -14.96
CA MET A 121 -0.14 -0.01 -13.73
C MET A 121 -1.11 -0.50 -12.65
N SER A 122 -2.23 0.20 -12.44
CA SER A 122 -3.28 -0.22 -11.48
C SER A 122 -3.82 -1.63 -11.80
N ARG A 123 -4.04 -1.95 -13.09
CA ARG A 123 -4.48 -3.30 -13.49
C ARG A 123 -3.44 -4.38 -13.18
N LYS A 124 -2.16 -4.14 -13.50
CA LYS A 124 -1.09 -5.09 -13.19
C LYS A 124 -0.97 -5.33 -11.68
N ILE A 125 -1.01 -4.27 -10.88
CA ILE A 125 -1.01 -4.35 -9.41
C ILE A 125 -2.19 -5.19 -8.91
N ALA A 126 -3.41 -4.90 -9.39
CA ALA A 126 -4.62 -5.62 -8.98
C ALA A 126 -4.59 -7.11 -9.35
N GLN A 127 -3.96 -7.46 -10.47
CA GLN A 127 -3.80 -8.83 -10.97
C GLN A 127 -2.61 -9.56 -10.33
N GLY A 128 -1.79 -8.88 -9.52
CA GLY A 128 -0.58 -9.49 -8.96
C GLY A 128 0.51 -9.77 -10.00
N VAL A 129 0.49 -9.04 -11.11
CA VAL A 129 1.49 -9.12 -12.19
C VAL A 129 2.53 -8.04 -11.94
N TYR A 130 3.82 -8.36 -12.14
CA TYR A 130 4.89 -7.37 -12.00
C TYR A 130 4.60 -6.15 -12.90
N ALA A 131 4.35 -5.03 -12.23
CA ALA A 131 3.95 -3.76 -12.84
C ALA A 131 5.03 -3.19 -13.76
#